data_AF-A0ABD3HTI8-F1
#
_entry.id   AF-A0ABD3HTI8-F1
#
_cell.length_a   1.000
_cell.length_b   1.000
_cell.length_c   1.000
_cell.angle_alpha   90.00
_cell.angle_beta   90.00
_cell.angle_gamma   90.00
#
_symmetry.space_group_name_H-M   'P 1'
#
loop_
_entity.id
_entity.type
_entity.pdbx_description
1 polymer ?
#
loop_
_entity_poly.entity_id
_entity_poly.type
_entity_poly.pdbx_seq_one_letter_code
_entity_poly.pdbx_strand_id
1 'polypeptide(L)'
;MRHEDAIDQGKHIIDQTLICKMAFWTIYGFSKSKYYAMMAKAPLGIVRGYHGNNGTLKPRGSTVQAHAVLGQLLTELVEPMPHMQKTLEDDSSVIVYMLPSCYTKKSIMEEVNCKIDSIGGEKISKSLFYKHWKASCRNYKFHKRGAFAKCDTCVTLKLKLMEERRPDFRRPIEEERNKHMRKQMSRRNVYYAKRALAKAQPEKYLCLIHDKMDQNKTNIPRLANNMKRLHSGGSCMPLPVSLTGMLTHGREPGAFCHLSVNGLWPGDPNFTVSSFARCLRDLEFVPDCGDHTGDLSRTTSNIPLFSSLLDQSAFIATMGREGAIDSTYFQQHGNGNMPSARNSVRSPTFKKLPPVLMLQMDNSAKDNSASGFFMFIFSACWTMFVNFQVYIFVI
;
A
#
# COMPACT_ATOMS: atom_id res chain seq x y z
N MET A 1 19.75 -8.33 84.71
CA MET A 1 18.43 -8.25 84.04
C MET A 1 18.39 -9.42 83.08
N ARG A 2 17.46 -10.37 83.23
CA ARG A 2 17.46 -11.58 82.38
C ARG A 2 17.10 -11.17 80.95
N HIS A 3 17.61 -11.90 79.96
CA HIS A 3 17.44 -11.61 78.52
C HIS A 3 15.95 -11.48 78.12
N GLU A 4 15.07 -12.15 78.88
CA GLU A 4 13.62 -12.17 78.70
C GLU A 4 12.95 -10.86 79.20
N ASP A 5 13.49 -10.22 80.23
CA ASP A 5 12.91 -9.00 80.82
C ASP A 5 13.09 -7.75 79.92
N ALA A 6 14.12 -7.75 79.06
CA ALA A 6 14.44 -6.62 78.18
C ALA A 6 13.59 -6.61 76.88
N ILE A 7 13.14 -7.79 76.43
CA ILE A 7 12.31 -7.94 75.23
C ILE A 7 10.91 -7.38 75.48
N ASP A 8 10.39 -7.50 76.71
CA ASP A 8 9.06 -7.03 77.10
C ASP A 8 8.94 -5.49 77.12
N GLN A 9 10.08 -4.78 77.29
CA GLN A 9 10.16 -3.32 77.14
C GLN A 9 10.37 -2.87 75.68
N GLY A 10 10.38 -3.81 74.73
CA GLY A 10 10.52 -3.54 73.31
C GLY A 10 11.88 -2.96 72.93
N LYS A 11 12.94 -3.41 73.60
CA LYS A 11 14.34 -3.15 73.22
C LYS A 11 14.87 -4.34 72.42
N HIS A 12 15.77 -4.08 71.47
CA HIS A 12 16.39 -5.09 70.61
C HIS A 12 17.85 -5.27 70.96
N ILE A 13 18.41 -6.44 70.67
CA ILE A 13 19.84 -6.69 70.84
C ILE A 13 20.46 -6.89 69.47
N ILE A 14 21.44 -6.05 69.13
CA ILE A 14 22.30 -6.19 67.94
C ILE A 14 23.73 -6.28 68.45
N ASP A 15 24.48 -7.32 68.07
CA ASP A 15 25.89 -7.50 68.44
C ASP A 15 26.15 -7.27 69.95
N GLN A 16 25.33 -7.93 70.78
CA GLN A 16 25.38 -7.84 72.26
C GLN A 16 25.07 -6.46 72.85
N THR A 17 24.72 -5.47 72.01
CA THR A 17 24.33 -4.12 72.43
C THR A 17 22.82 -3.98 72.42
N LEU A 18 22.29 -3.42 73.50
CA LEU A 18 20.86 -3.25 73.71
C LEU A 18 20.42 -1.88 73.16
N ILE A 19 19.57 -1.90 72.14
CA ILE A 19 19.15 -0.71 71.40
C ILE A 19 17.64 -0.50 71.43
N CYS A 20 17.19 0.75 71.23
CA CYS A 20 15.77 1.08 71.18
C CYS A 20 15.14 0.76 69.80
N LYS A 21 13.80 0.68 69.74
CA LYS A 21 13.04 0.42 68.50
C LYS A 21 13.41 1.37 67.37
N MET A 22 13.60 2.65 67.69
CA MET A 22 13.97 3.69 66.72
C MET A 22 15.33 3.41 66.09
N ALA A 23 16.33 3.12 66.91
CA ALA A 23 17.65 2.77 66.42
C ALA A 23 17.61 1.52 65.53
N PHE A 24 16.83 0.51 65.92
CA PHE A 24 16.69 -0.73 65.17
C PHE A 24 16.20 -0.51 63.73
N TRP A 25 15.07 0.19 63.54
CA TRP A 25 14.57 0.41 62.17
C TRP A 25 15.41 1.43 61.39
N THR A 26 16.11 2.35 62.05
CA THR A 26 17.03 3.28 61.38
C THR A 26 18.26 2.54 60.86
N ILE A 27 18.89 1.67 61.66
CA ILE A 27 20.07 0.90 61.27
C ILE A 27 19.77 -0.02 60.09
N TYR A 28 18.62 -0.72 60.12
CA TYR A 28 18.21 -1.63 59.05
C TYR A 28 17.43 -0.97 57.90
N GLY A 29 17.25 0.35 57.93
CA GLY A 29 16.59 1.10 56.84
C GLY A 29 15.10 0.77 56.66
N PHE A 30 14.39 0.36 57.72
CA PHE A 30 12.95 0.13 57.68
C PHE A 30 12.19 1.40 58.02
N SER A 31 11.04 1.60 57.36
CA SER A 31 10.07 2.59 57.83
C SER A 31 9.43 2.11 59.14
N LYS A 32 9.01 3.06 59.98
CA LYS A 32 8.31 2.78 61.25
C LYS A 32 7.14 1.81 61.05
N SER A 33 6.34 2.01 60.00
CA SER A 33 5.19 1.15 59.69
C SER A 33 5.61 -0.27 59.31
N LYS A 34 6.68 -0.42 58.53
CA LYS A 34 7.21 -1.73 58.13
C LYS A 34 7.74 -2.50 59.35
N TYR A 35 8.39 -1.81 60.27
CA TYR A 35 8.86 -2.40 61.53
C TYR A 35 7.70 -2.98 62.36
N TYR A 36 6.65 -2.20 62.63
CA TYR A 36 5.52 -2.72 63.42
C TYR A 36 4.76 -3.85 62.70
N ALA A 37 4.64 -3.78 61.37
CA ALA A 37 4.04 -4.84 60.58
C ALA A 37 4.86 -6.15 60.62
N MET A 38 6.18 -6.06 60.70
CA MET A 38 7.06 -7.23 60.87
C MET A 38 7.00 -7.78 62.28
N MET A 39 7.02 -6.92 63.31
CA MET A 39 6.91 -7.34 64.71
C MET A 39 5.57 -8.00 65.02
N ALA A 40 4.47 -7.54 64.41
CA ALA A 40 3.17 -8.20 64.55
C ALA A 40 3.12 -9.60 63.91
N LYS A 41 3.99 -9.87 62.93
CA LYS A 41 4.09 -11.17 62.24
C LYS A 41 5.16 -12.09 62.82
N ALA A 42 6.10 -11.56 63.61
CA ALA A 42 7.17 -12.34 64.24
C ALA A 42 6.67 -13.50 65.14
N PRO A 43 5.59 -13.35 65.93
CA PRO A 43 5.04 -14.46 66.73
C PRO A 43 4.43 -15.59 65.89
N LEU A 44 4.05 -15.28 64.64
CA LEU A 44 3.40 -16.23 63.72
C LEU A 44 4.42 -17.06 62.92
N GLY A 45 5.72 -16.91 63.21
CA GLY A 45 6.80 -17.56 62.48
C GLY A 45 7.19 -16.83 61.19
N ILE A 46 8.41 -17.10 60.71
CA ILE A 46 8.94 -16.48 59.48
C ILE A 46 8.21 -17.07 58.26
N VAL A 47 7.20 -16.37 57.77
CA VAL A 47 6.67 -16.63 56.42
C VAL A 47 7.68 -16.05 55.43
N ARG A 48 8.62 -16.88 54.95
CA ARG A 48 9.42 -16.54 53.76
C ARG A 48 8.44 -16.40 52.61
N GLY A 49 8.12 -15.16 52.24
CA GLY A 49 7.38 -14.85 51.03
C GLY A 49 8.23 -15.26 49.84
N TYR A 50 8.05 -16.50 49.36
CA TYR A 50 8.58 -16.91 48.08
C TYR A 50 7.83 -16.12 47.02
N HIS A 51 8.49 -15.20 46.31
CA HIS A 51 7.85 -14.65 45.13
C HIS A 51 7.68 -15.81 44.14
N GLY A 52 6.48 -16.07 43.63
CA GLY A 52 6.27 -17.08 42.57
C GLY A 52 6.82 -16.65 41.20
N ASN A 53 7.64 -15.59 41.16
CA ASN A 53 8.21 -15.04 39.93
C ASN A 53 9.41 -15.88 39.49
N ASN A 54 9.18 -16.85 38.60
CA ASN A 54 10.22 -17.71 38.02
C ASN A 54 11.10 -16.99 36.98
N GLY A 55 11.19 -15.66 37.01
CA GLY A 55 11.88 -14.84 36.01
C GLY A 55 11.21 -14.79 34.63
N THR A 56 10.16 -15.59 34.40
CA THR A 56 9.41 -15.59 33.15
C THR A 56 8.31 -14.53 33.19
N LEU A 57 8.52 -13.43 32.47
CA LEU A 57 7.49 -12.39 32.27
C LEU A 57 6.30 -12.98 31.51
N LYS A 58 5.27 -13.42 32.23
CA LYS A 58 4.01 -13.82 31.62
C LYS A 58 3.22 -12.56 31.23
N PRO A 59 2.77 -12.42 29.97
CA PRO A 59 1.92 -11.31 29.60
C PRO A 59 0.61 -11.38 30.39
N ARG A 60 0.06 -10.22 30.78
CA ARG A 60 -1.25 -10.16 31.43
C ARG A 60 -2.33 -10.68 30.48
N GLY A 61 -3.41 -11.26 31.01
CA GLY A 61 -4.52 -11.76 30.19
C GLY A 61 -5.08 -10.72 29.23
N SER A 62 -5.27 -9.48 29.69
CA SER A 62 -5.72 -8.35 28.87
C SER A 62 -4.73 -8.00 27.74
N THR A 63 -3.43 -8.20 27.95
CA THR A 63 -2.40 -8.02 26.92
C THR A 63 -2.48 -9.09 25.83
N VAL A 64 -2.68 -10.36 26.22
CA VAL A 64 -2.84 -11.48 25.27
C VAL A 64 -4.10 -11.29 24.44
N GLN A 65 -5.21 -10.92 25.08
CA GLN A 65 -6.48 -10.65 24.41
C GLN A 65 -6.34 -9.51 23.39
N ALA A 66 -5.71 -8.41 23.78
CA ALA A 66 -5.47 -7.29 22.89
C ALA A 66 -4.57 -7.65 21.70
N HIS A 67 -3.57 -8.50 21.91
CA HIS A 67 -2.73 -9.01 20.83
C HIS A 67 -3.55 -9.84 19.83
N ALA A 68 -4.40 -10.74 20.32
CA ALA A 68 -5.27 -11.55 19.46
C ALA A 68 -6.25 -10.70 18.64
N VAL A 69 -6.94 -9.75 19.29
CA VAL A 69 -7.90 -8.85 18.64
C VAL A 69 -7.22 -7.94 17.62
N LEU A 70 -6.04 -7.40 17.96
CA LEU A 70 -5.24 -6.60 17.02
C LEU A 70 -4.80 -7.44 15.81
N GLY A 71 -4.33 -8.68 16.03
CA GLY A 71 -3.94 -9.59 14.97
C GLY A 71 -5.09 -9.85 14.00
N GLN A 72 -6.26 -10.22 14.51
CA GLN A 72 -7.45 -10.46 13.70
C GLN A 72 -7.85 -9.20 12.91
N LEU A 73 -7.89 -8.04 13.58
CA LEU A 73 -8.24 -6.78 12.92
C LEU A 73 -7.26 -6.43 11.80
N LEU A 74 -5.96 -6.63 12.03
CA LEU A 74 -4.95 -6.38 11.01
C LEU A 74 -5.13 -7.31 9.82
N THR A 75 -5.34 -8.61 10.03
CA THR A 75 -5.61 -9.58 8.94
C THR A 75 -6.82 -9.18 8.09
N GLU A 76 -7.86 -8.61 8.69
CA GLU A 76 -9.06 -8.13 7.99
C GLU A 76 -8.81 -6.84 7.18
N LEU A 77 -7.93 -5.97 7.66
CA LEU A 77 -7.77 -4.61 7.11
C LEU A 77 -6.59 -4.43 6.17
N VAL A 78 -5.52 -5.21 6.34
CA VAL A 78 -4.23 -4.92 5.71
C VAL A 78 -4.11 -5.53 4.33
N GLU A 79 -3.32 -4.87 3.50
CA GLU A 79 -3.00 -5.33 2.16
C GLU A 79 -1.52 -5.70 2.06
N PRO A 80 -1.16 -6.93 1.66
CA PRO A 80 0.23 -7.27 1.43
C PRO A 80 0.77 -6.47 0.23
N MET A 81 1.98 -5.91 0.33
CA MET A 81 2.70 -5.29 -0.78
C MET A 81 3.90 -6.14 -1.16
N PRO A 82 3.77 -7.15 -2.04
CA PRO A 82 4.86 -8.08 -2.35
C PRO A 82 6.10 -7.43 -2.98
N HIS A 83 5.93 -6.25 -3.59
CA HIS A 83 7.02 -5.46 -4.17
C HIS A 83 7.76 -4.62 -3.12
N MET A 84 7.21 -4.49 -1.92
CA MET A 84 7.84 -3.82 -0.79
C MET A 84 8.27 -4.89 0.21
N GLN A 85 9.54 -5.27 0.15
CA GLN A 85 10.15 -6.12 1.15
C GLN A 85 10.98 -5.28 2.12
N LYS A 86 11.08 -5.73 3.35
CA LYS A 86 11.95 -5.16 4.35
C LYS A 86 12.89 -6.25 4.85
N THR A 87 14.19 -6.04 4.66
CA THR A 87 15.24 -6.88 5.24
C THR A 87 15.26 -6.66 6.75
N LEU A 88 15.26 -7.75 7.51
CA LEU A 88 15.45 -7.79 8.95
C LEU A 88 16.93 -7.86 9.30
N GLU A 89 17.23 -7.79 10.60
CA GLU A 89 18.60 -7.86 11.14
C GLU A 89 19.26 -9.25 10.90
N ASP A 90 18.46 -10.27 10.59
CA ASP A 90 18.87 -11.64 10.27
C ASP A 90 18.93 -11.91 8.75
N ASP A 91 19.00 -10.86 7.93
CA ASP A 91 18.96 -10.89 6.45
C ASP A 91 17.68 -11.52 5.85
N SER A 92 16.68 -11.84 6.67
CA SER A 92 15.40 -12.32 6.16
C SER A 92 14.54 -11.17 5.64
N SER A 93 13.85 -11.40 4.52
CA SER A 93 12.94 -10.40 3.91
C SER A 93 11.50 -10.64 4.32
N VAL A 94 10.86 -9.63 4.92
CA VAL A 94 9.43 -9.67 5.25
C VAL A 94 8.64 -8.79 4.30
N ILE A 95 7.46 -9.27 3.91
CA ILE A 95 6.49 -8.48 3.15
C ILE A 95 5.99 -7.31 4.03
N VAL A 96 5.94 -6.13 3.43
CA VAL A 96 5.32 -4.96 4.04
C VAL A 96 3.79 -5.04 3.84
N TYR A 97 3.06 -4.78 4.91
CA TYR A 97 1.59 -4.70 4.89
C TYR A 97 1.16 -3.23 4.93
N MET A 98 0.24 -2.84 4.05
CA MET A 98 -0.29 -1.49 3.98
C MET A 98 -1.68 -1.43 4.59
N LEU A 99 -1.88 -0.49 5.50
CA LEU A 99 -3.19 -0.16 6.04
C LEU A 99 -3.89 0.87 5.16
N PRO A 100 -5.23 0.80 5.04
CA PRO A 100 -5.99 1.77 4.26
C PRO A 100 -5.76 3.20 4.74
N SER A 101 -5.76 4.15 3.80
CA SER A 101 -5.41 5.56 4.05
C SER A 101 -6.33 6.28 5.05
N CYS A 102 -7.51 5.72 5.33
CA CYS A 102 -8.46 6.26 6.29
C CYS A 102 -8.12 5.92 7.76
N TYR A 103 -7.24 4.94 7.99
CA TYR A 103 -6.84 4.48 9.32
C TYR A 103 -5.64 5.25 9.88
N THR A 104 -5.63 5.38 11.19
CA THR A 104 -4.51 5.86 12.00
C THR A 104 -4.25 4.88 13.12
N LYS A 105 -3.07 4.93 13.74
CA LYS A 105 -2.79 4.13 14.96
C LYS A 105 -3.85 4.37 16.05
N LYS A 106 -4.31 5.62 16.20
CA LYS A 106 -5.35 5.98 17.17
C LYS A 106 -6.68 5.28 16.85
N SER A 107 -7.14 5.35 15.59
CA SER A 107 -8.42 4.74 15.22
C SER A 107 -8.39 3.21 15.31
N ILE A 108 -7.24 2.58 15.04
CA ILE A 108 -7.07 1.12 15.22
C ILE A 108 -7.16 0.76 16.70
N MET A 109 -6.50 1.53 17.57
CA MET A 109 -6.58 1.31 19.02
C MET A 109 -8.02 1.45 19.53
N GLU A 110 -8.75 2.45 19.04
CA GLU A 110 -10.18 2.63 19.36
C GLU A 110 -11.00 1.41 18.92
N GLU A 111 -10.79 0.92 17.70
CA GLU A 111 -11.50 -0.26 17.19
C GLU A 111 -11.13 -1.55 17.94
N VAL A 112 -9.87 -1.74 18.31
CA VAL A 112 -9.42 -2.84 19.18
C VAL A 112 -10.13 -2.76 20.52
N ASN A 113 -10.16 -1.57 21.15
CA ASN A 113 -10.83 -1.40 22.44
C ASN A 113 -12.34 -1.63 22.34
N CYS A 114 -13.00 -1.22 21.25
CA CYS A 114 -14.41 -1.54 21.02
C CYS A 114 -14.65 -3.04 20.89
N LYS A 115 -13.80 -3.76 20.13
CA LYS A 115 -13.91 -5.23 20.00
C LYS A 115 -13.61 -5.97 21.30
N ILE A 116 -12.70 -5.46 22.13
CA ILE A 116 -12.42 -6.03 23.47
C ILE A 116 -13.61 -5.79 24.41
N ASP A 117 -14.20 -4.59 24.40
CA ASP A 117 -15.38 -4.25 25.20
C ASP A 117 -16.57 -5.14 24.86
N SER A 118 -16.79 -5.42 23.57
CA SER A 118 -17.89 -6.27 23.11
C SER A 118 -17.79 -7.73 23.55
N ILE A 119 -16.60 -8.20 23.93
CA ILE A 119 -16.36 -9.54 24.48
C ILE A 119 -16.16 -9.52 26.00
N GLY A 120 -16.49 -8.41 26.67
CA GLY A 120 -16.38 -8.26 28.12
C GLY A 120 -14.94 -8.16 28.65
N GLY A 121 -13.98 -7.80 27.79
CA GLY A 121 -12.58 -7.67 28.15
C GLY A 121 -12.19 -6.26 28.66
N GLU A 122 -11.01 -6.17 29.25
CA GLU A 122 -10.46 -4.90 29.74
C GLU A 122 -9.78 -4.10 28.61
N LYS A 123 -10.19 -2.84 28.43
CA LYS A 123 -9.60 -1.94 27.43
C LYS A 123 -8.11 -1.71 27.68
N ILE A 124 -7.33 -1.66 26.61
CA ILE A 124 -5.90 -1.36 26.69
C ILE A 124 -5.63 0.14 26.74
N SER A 125 -4.61 0.50 27.51
CA SER A 125 -4.11 1.87 27.54
C SER A 125 -3.34 2.23 26.26
N LYS A 126 -3.29 3.54 25.96
CA LYS A 126 -2.52 4.06 24.82
C LYS A 126 -1.04 3.68 24.89
N SER A 127 -0.41 3.81 26.06
CA SER A 127 1.01 3.47 26.21
C SER A 127 1.29 2.00 25.90
N LEU A 128 0.42 1.11 26.38
CA LEU A 128 0.52 -0.33 26.12
C LEU A 128 0.34 -0.63 24.62
N PHE A 129 -0.69 -0.08 23.97
CA PHE A 129 -0.92 -0.26 22.54
C PHE A 129 0.31 0.12 21.69
N TYR A 130 0.88 1.32 21.92
CA TYR A 130 2.01 1.79 21.13
C TYR A 130 3.28 0.96 21.38
N LYS A 131 3.48 0.47 22.61
CA LYS A 131 4.57 -0.47 22.93
C LYS A 131 4.41 -1.77 22.13
N HIS A 132 3.20 -2.34 22.10
CA HIS A 132 2.91 -3.54 21.30
C HIS A 132 3.07 -3.30 19.80
N TRP A 133 2.57 -2.18 19.29
CA TRP A 133 2.71 -1.82 17.88
C TRP A 133 4.19 -1.75 17.46
N LYS A 134 5.05 -1.14 18.28
CA LYS A 134 6.48 -1.03 17.99
C LYS A 134 7.19 -2.39 18.01
N ALA A 135 6.74 -3.30 18.87
CA ALA A 135 7.29 -4.64 18.97
C ALA A 135 6.85 -5.54 17.80
N SER A 136 5.55 -5.58 17.52
CA SER A 136 4.94 -6.65 16.71
C SER A 136 4.49 -6.19 15.32
N CYS A 137 4.32 -4.88 15.10
CA CYS A 137 3.74 -4.34 13.87
C CYS A 137 4.74 -3.48 13.07
N ARG A 138 6.02 -3.88 13.03
CA ARG A 138 7.10 -3.11 12.35
C ARG A 138 7.00 -3.12 10.82
N ASN A 139 6.45 -4.18 10.24
CA ASN A 139 6.22 -4.35 8.81
C ASN A 139 4.88 -3.76 8.34
N TYR A 140 4.09 -3.18 9.24
CA TYR A 140 2.83 -2.52 8.93
C TYR A 140 3.04 -1.02 8.70
N LYS A 141 2.67 -0.54 7.52
CA LYS A 141 2.81 0.86 7.11
C LYS A 141 1.45 1.47 6.79
N PHE A 142 1.36 2.77 6.99
CA PHE A 142 0.21 3.58 6.57
C PHE A 142 0.55 4.23 5.23
N HIS A 143 -0.45 4.40 4.36
CA HIS A 143 -0.26 5.19 3.14
C HIS A 143 0.21 6.60 3.50
N LYS A 144 1.24 7.09 2.78
CA LYS A 144 1.60 8.50 2.81
C LYS A 144 0.39 9.30 2.34
N ARG A 145 0.13 10.45 2.97
CA ARG A 145 -1.05 11.27 2.66
C ARG A 145 -0.94 11.77 1.21
N GLY A 146 -1.79 11.26 0.33
CA GLY A 146 -1.94 11.73 -1.04
C GLY A 146 -3.42 11.82 -1.42
N ALA A 147 -3.79 12.82 -2.23
CA ALA A 147 -5.19 13.03 -2.64
C ALA A 147 -5.77 11.83 -3.41
N PHE A 148 -4.95 11.17 -4.23
CA PHE A 148 -5.33 9.98 -5.01
C PHE A 148 -5.50 8.69 -4.17
N ALA A 149 -5.04 8.70 -2.91
CA ALA A 149 -5.09 7.52 -2.05
C ALA A 149 -6.42 7.39 -1.28
N LYS A 150 -7.37 8.32 -1.46
CA LYS A 150 -8.61 8.38 -0.68
C LYS A 150 -9.81 8.16 -1.59
N CYS A 151 -10.58 7.11 -1.30
CA CYS A 151 -11.88 6.88 -1.92
C CYS A 151 -12.90 7.89 -1.39
N ASP A 152 -13.69 8.51 -2.28
CA ASP A 152 -14.72 9.48 -1.91
C ASP A 152 -15.72 8.90 -0.91
N THR A 153 -16.21 7.67 -1.15
CA THR A 153 -17.10 6.96 -0.23
C THR A 153 -16.47 6.80 1.16
N CYS A 154 -15.18 6.43 1.23
CA CYS A 154 -14.46 6.34 2.51
C CYS A 154 -14.36 7.70 3.22
N VAL A 155 -14.16 8.79 2.47
CA VAL A 155 -14.10 10.14 3.03
C VAL A 155 -15.47 10.57 3.54
N THR A 156 -16.53 10.42 2.74
CA THR A 156 -17.90 10.77 3.11
C THR A 156 -18.37 10.00 4.34
N LEU A 157 -18.19 8.68 4.38
CA LEU A 157 -18.58 7.87 5.54
C LEU A 157 -17.79 8.27 6.78
N LYS A 158 -16.50 8.61 6.64
CA LYS A 158 -15.69 9.11 7.74
C LYS A 158 -16.18 10.46 8.26
N LEU A 159 -16.57 11.38 7.38
CA LEU A 159 -17.14 12.68 7.79
C LEU A 159 -18.46 12.50 8.52
N LYS A 160 -19.36 11.66 7.99
CA LYS A 160 -20.63 11.30 8.66
C LYS A 160 -20.38 10.70 10.05
N LEU A 161 -19.37 9.84 10.19
CA LEU A 161 -18.95 9.33 11.51
C LEU A 161 -18.29 10.39 12.40
N MET A 162 -17.77 11.50 11.88
CA MET A 162 -17.24 12.56 12.73
C MET A 162 -18.35 13.48 13.24
N GLU A 163 -19.39 13.67 12.43
CA GLU A 163 -20.55 14.51 12.73
C GLU A 163 -21.54 13.82 13.67
N GLU A 164 -21.82 12.52 13.46
CA GLU A 164 -22.82 11.79 14.25
C GLU A 164 -22.24 11.30 15.59
N ARG A 165 -22.82 11.78 16.68
CA ARG A 165 -22.42 11.45 18.05
C ARG A 165 -23.26 10.33 18.66
N ARG A 166 -24.48 10.10 18.17
CA ARG A 166 -25.42 9.14 18.78
C ARG A 166 -25.07 7.71 18.35
N PRO A 167 -24.86 6.77 19.29
CA PRO A 167 -24.48 5.40 18.97
C PRO A 167 -25.41 4.70 17.98
N ASP A 168 -26.72 4.87 18.14
CA ASP A 168 -27.73 4.19 17.29
C ASP A 168 -27.66 4.62 15.83
N PHE A 169 -27.31 5.88 15.57
CA PHE A 169 -27.15 6.44 14.22
C PHE A 169 -25.75 6.21 13.65
N ARG A 170 -24.74 6.05 14.50
CA ARG A 170 -23.38 5.68 14.08
C ARG A 170 -23.29 4.26 13.56
N ARG A 171 -23.93 3.30 14.23
CA ARG A 171 -23.88 1.87 13.89
C ARG A 171 -24.15 1.59 12.39
N PRO A 172 -25.23 2.08 11.76
CA PRO A 172 -25.47 1.83 10.34
C PRO A 172 -24.39 2.44 9.42
N ILE A 173 -23.81 3.58 9.79
CA ILE A 173 -22.72 4.22 9.03
C ILE A 173 -21.43 3.39 9.15
N GLU A 174 -21.15 2.83 10.33
CA GLU A 174 -20.03 1.91 10.56
C GLU A 174 -20.20 0.61 9.79
N GLU A 175 -21.41 0.05 9.74
CA GLU A 175 -21.74 -1.12 8.92
C GLU A 175 -21.57 -0.85 7.43
N GLU A 176 -22.06 0.29 6.92
CA GLU A 176 -21.89 0.69 5.53
C GLU A 176 -20.41 0.85 5.17
N ARG A 177 -19.62 1.47 6.06
CA ARG A 177 -18.17 1.59 5.91
C ARG A 177 -17.50 0.22 5.87
N ASN A 178 -17.85 -0.68 6.78
CA ASN A 178 -17.28 -2.03 6.82
C ASN A 178 -17.64 -2.83 5.57
N LYS A 179 -18.89 -2.73 5.09
CA LYS A 179 -19.34 -3.32 3.83
C LYS A 179 -18.53 -2.79 2.64
N HIS A 180 -18.32 -1.47 2.56
CA HIS A 180 -17.49 -0.85 1.54
C HIS A 180 -16.06 -1.39 1.57
N MET A 181 -15.42 -1.44 2.75
CA MET A 181 -14.05 -1.94 2.89
C MET A 181 -13.93 -3.41 2.50
N ARG A 182 -14.86 -4.27 2.93
CA ARG A 182 -14.90 -5.69 2.54
C ARG A 182 -15.07 -5.85 1.03
N LYS A 183 -15.92 -5.04 0.40
CA LYS A 183 -16.11 -5.04 -1.05
C LYS A 183 -14.79 -4.70 -1.76
N GLN A 184 -14.10 -3.63 -1.35
CA GLN A 184 -12.81 -3.23 -1.91
C GLN A 184 -11.76 -4.34 -1.75
N MET A 185 -11.65 -4.93 -0.56
CA MET A 185 -10.71 -6.02 -0.29
C MET A 185 -11.03 -7.27 -1.10
N SER A 186 -12.31 -7.66 -1.20
CA SER A 186 -12.75 -8.80 -2.01
C SER A 186 -12.34 -8.64 -3.47
N ARG A 187 -12.50 -7.44 -4.04
CA ARG A 187 -12.10 -7.13 -5.41
C ARG A 187 -10.59 -7.23 -5.62
N ARG A 188 -9.80 -6.73 -4.67
CA ARG A 188 -8.33 -6.88 -4.67
C ARG A 188 -7.88 -8.33 -4.52
N ASN A 189 -8.54 -9.11 -3.69
CA ASN A 189 -8.23 -10.53 -3.48
C ASN A 189 -8.42 -11.36 -4.75
N VAL A 190 -9.43 -11.05 -5.56
CA VAL A 190 -9.59 -11.66 -6.89
C VAL A 190 -8.34 -11.40 -7.73
N TYR A 191 -7.92 -10.15 -7.86
CA TYR A 191 -6.69 -9.80 -8.57
C TYR A 191 -5.47 -10.56 -8.03
N TYR A 192 -5.27 -10.58 -6.71
CA TYR A 192 -4.13 -11.27 -6.11
C TYR A 192 -4.12 -12.77 -6.38
N ALA A 193 -5.28 -13.42 -6.35
CA ALA A 193 -5.41 -14.82 -6.71
C ALA A 193 -5.05 -15.05 -8.19
N LYS A 194 -5.55 -14.19 -9.11
CA LYS A 194 -5.23 -14.29 -10.55
C LYS A 194 -3.75 -14.03 -10.84
N ARG A 195 -3.16 -13.05 -10.17
CA ARG A 195 -1.73 -12.76 -10.23
C ARG A 195 -0.88 -13.95 -9.76
N ALA A 196 -1.22 -14.53 -8.60
CA ALA A 196 -0.51 -15.69 -8.06
C ALA A 196 -0.60 -16.88 -9.00
N LEU A 197 -1.78 -17.13 -9.57
CA LEU A 197 -2.02 -18.19 -10.55
C LEU A 197 -1.18 -18.00 -11.82
N ALA A 198 -1.14 -16.77 -12.37
CA ALA A 198 -0.33 -16.46 -13.55
C ALA A 198 1.18 -16.63 -13.29
N LYS A 199 1.66 -16.28 -12.10
CA LYS A 199 3.05 -16.50 -11.72
C LYS A 199 3.40 -17.98 -11.51
N ALA A 200 2.48 -18.76 -10.93
CA ALA A 200 2.68 -20.17 -10.68
C ALA A 200 2.63 -21.01 -11.97
N GLN A 201 1.82 -20.60 -12.95
CA GLN A 201 1.63 -21.30 -14.21
C GLN A 201 1.76 -20.33 -15.40
N PRO A 202 2.98 -19.81 -15.64
CA PRO A 202 3.24 -18.76 -16.64
C PRO A 202 2.97 -19.20 -18.08
N GLU A 203 3.06 -20.50 -18.37
CA GLU A 203 2.75 -21.04 -19.71
C GLU A 203 1.25 -21.17 -19.98
N LYS A 204 0.41 -21.14 -18.93
CA LYS A 204 -1.04 -21.34 -19.03
C LYS A 204 -1.82 -20.04 -18.86
N TYR A 205 -1.39 -19.19 -17.94
CA TYR A 205 -2.14 -17.99 -17.56
C TYR A 205 -1.29 -16.73 -17.68
N LEU A 206 -1.86 -15.69 -18.28
CA LEU A 206 -1.38 -14.32 -18.26
C LEU A 206 -2.36 -13.48 -17.44
N CYS A 207 -1.88 -12.72 -16.46
CA CYS A 207 -2.72 -11.76 -15.74
C CYS A 207 -2.28 -10.34 -16.10
N LEU A 208 -3.22 -9.51 -16.55
CA LEU A 208 -2.96 -8.16 -17.01
C LEU A 208 -3.90 -7.19 -16.30
N ILE A 209 -3.35 -6.11 -15.73
CA ILE A 209 -4.12 -4.96 -15.25
C ILE A 209 -3.92 -3.81 -16.20
N HIS A 210 -5.00 -3.13 -16.54
CA HIS A 210 -5.00 -1.90 -17.30
C HIS A 210 -5.53 -0.75 -16.44
N ASP A 211 -4.78 0.35 -16.38
CA ASP A 211 -5.20 1.59 -15.76
C ASP A 211 -4.95 2.78 -16.71
N LYS A 212 -5.97 3.62 -16.86
CA LYS A 212 -5.94 4.79 -17.74
C LYS A 212 -5.97 6.05 -16.89
N MET A 213 -5.01 6.94 -17.09
CA MET A 213 -4.98 8.22 -16.40
C MET A 213 -6.04 9.17 -16.98
N ASP A 214 -6.67 9.95 -16.10
CA ASP A 214 -7.57 11.04 -16.46
C ASP A 214 -6.85 12.06 -17.36
N GLN A 215 -7.44 12.29 -18.53
CA GLN A 215 -6.87 13.09 -19.63
C GLN A 215 -6.55 14.52 -19.19
N ASN A 216 -7.36 15.09 -18.30
CA ASN A 216 -7.14 16.46 -17.82
C ASN A 216 -5.84 16.59 -17.01
N LYS A 217 -5.30 15.48 -16.48
CA LYS A 217 -4.06 15.46 -15.68
C LYS A 217 -2.81 15.27 -16.53
N THR A 218 -2.97 14.76 -17.75
CA THR A 218 -1.90 14.46 -18.70
C THR A 218 -1.71 15.55 -19.75
N ASN A 219 -2.65 16.49 -19.86
CA ASN A 219 -2.57 17.64 -20.75
C ASN A 219 -1.26 18.44 -20.59
N ILE A 220 -0.64 18.81 -21.72
CA ILE A 220 0.63 19.55 -21.78
C ILE A 220 0.38 20.92 -22.43
N PRO A 221 0.91 22.04 -21.90
CA PRO A 221 1.75 22.15 -20.71
C PRO A 221 0.95 22.07 -19.41
N ARG A 222 1.53 21.43 -18.39
CA ARG A 222 0.97 21.45 -17.03
C ARG A 222 1.48 22.67 -16.28
N LEU A 223 0.66 23.71 -16.22
CA LEU A 223 0.99 24.92 -15.47
C LEU A 223 0.65 24.72 -13.98
N ALA A 224 1.50 25.27 -13.09
CA ALA A 224 1.25 25.24 -11.65
C ALA A 224 -0.06 25.95 -11.27
N ASN A 225 -0.41 27.01 -12.03
CA ASN A 225 -1.66 27.74 -11.92
C ASN A 225 -2.37 27.70 -13.27
N ASN A 226 -3.48 26.97 -13.35
CA ASN A 226 -4.32 26.95 -14.55
C ASN A 226 -5.04 28.30 -14.67
N MET A 227 -4.48 29.24 -15.44
CA MET A 227 -5.15 30.50 -15.73
C MET A 227 -6.40 30.24 -16.58
N LYS A 228 -7.58 30.67 -16.10
CA LYS A 228 -8.85 30.56 -16.84
C LYS A 228 -8.75 31.17 -18.24
N ARG A 229 -8.02 32.29 -18.39
CA ARG A 229 -7.78 32.96 -19.68
C ARG A 229 -7.08 32.09 -20.73
N LEU A 230 -6.29 31.09 -20.31
CA LEU A 230 -5.63 30.18 -21.24
C LEU A 230 -6.65 29.23 -21.92
N HIS A 231 -7.68 28.81 -21.17
CA HIS A 231 -8.69 27.86 -21.63
C HIS A 231 -9.94 28.54 -22.23
N SER A 232 -10.26 29.76 -21.80
CA SER A 232 -11.51 30.46 -22.19
C SER A 232 -11.36 31.40 -23.39
N GLY A 233 -10.17 31.55 -23.98
CA GLY A 233 -9.88 32.57 -25.01
C GLY A 233 -9.21 32.08 -26.28
N GLY A 234 -9.18 30.77 -26.55
CA GLY A 234 -8.63 30.19 -27.80
C GLY A 234 -7.12 30.34 -28.02
N SER A 235 -6.40 31.09 -27.17
CA SER A 235 -5.00 31.46 -27.41
C SER A 235 -3.99 30.35 -27.06
N CYS A 236 -4.35 29.34 -26.27
CA CYS A 236 -3.46 28.21 -25.98
C CYS A 236 -4.29 27.00 -25.55
N MET A 237 -4.54 26.09 -26.50
CA MET A 237 -5.16 24.80 -26.24
C MET A 237 -4.10 23.85 -25.68
N PRO A 238 -4.24 23.33 -24.45
CA PRO A 238 -3.31 22.33 -23.97
C PRO A 238 -3.41 21.09 -24.86
N LEU A 239 -2.26 20.55 -25.25
CA LEU A 239 -2.13 19.31 -25.99
C LEU A 239 -2.76 18.20 -25.16
N PRO A 240 -3.87 17.60 -25.61
CA PRO A 240 -4.50 16.55 -24.85
C PRO A 240 -3.65 15.29 -25.01
N VAL A 241 -3.14 14.73 -23.91
CA VAL A 241 -2.35 13.50 -23.94
C VAL A 241 -3.13 12.44 -23.17
N SER A 242 -3.28 11.23 -23.70
CA SER A 242 -3.70 10.04 -22.95
C SER A 242 -2.46 9.31 -22.45
N LEU A 243 -2.52 8.87 -21.19
CA LEU A 243 -1.57 7.92 -20.63
C LEU A 243 -2.32 6.66 -20.20
N THR A 244 -1.83 5.50 -20.63
CA THR A 244 -2.36 4.20 -20.21
C THR A 244 -1.21 3.32 -19.74
N GLY A 245 -1.33 2.81 -18.52
CA GLY A 245 -0.40 1.86 -17.93
C GLY A 245 -1.00 0.46 -17.95
N MET A 246 -0.15 -0.54 -18.19
CA MET A 246 -0.50 -1.94 -18.00
C MET A 246 0.55 -2.66 -17.16
N LEU A 247 0.09 -3.53 -16.27
CA LEU A 247 0.96 -4.42 -15.49
C LEU A 247 0.64 -5.86 -15.85
N THR A 248 1.67 -6.64 -16.12
CA THR A 248 1.56 -8.04 -16.56
C THR A 248 2.20 -8.95 -15.53
N HIS A 249 1.59 -10.12 -15.31
CA HIS A 249 2.12 -11.17 -14.43
C HIS A 249 2.03 -12.52 -15.13
N GLY A 250 3.02 -13.37 -14.87
CA GLY A 250 3.21 -14.64 -15.59
C GLY A 250 4.15 -14.51 -16.77
N ARG A 251 4.50 -13.28 -17.20
CA ARG A 251 5.45 -13.05 -18.27
C ARG A 251 6.09 -11.67 -18.20
N GLU A 252 7.32 -11.57 -18.68
CA GLU A 252 8.07 -10.32 -18.79
C GLU A 252 7.98 -9.74 -20.21
N PRO A 253 8.12 -8.40 -20.38
CA PRO A 253 8.29 -7.40 -19.32
C PRO A 253 7.02 -7.19 -18.49
N GLY A 254 7.18 -6.89 -17.19
CA GLY A 254 6.09 -6.85 -16.20
C GLY A 254 5.27 -5.56 -16.16
N ALA A 255 5.67 -4.55 -16.94
CA ALA A 255 5.04 -3.23 -16.96
C ALA A 255 5.17 -2.55 -18.34
N PHE A 256 4.09 -1.91 -18.75
CA PHE A 256 3.95 -1.19 -20.01
C PHE A 256 3.29 0.17 -19.77
N CYS A 257 3.63 1.13 -20.62
CA CYS A 257 3.13 2.50 -20.53
C CYS A 257 3.01 3.05 -21.95
N HIS A 258 1.80 3.39 -22.38
CA HIS A 258 1.55 3.94 -23.70
C HIS A 258 1.01 5.37 -23.61
N LEU A 259 1.53 6.21 -24.49
CA LEU A 259 1.14 7.61 -24.65
C LEU A 259 0.42 7.80 -25.99
N SER A 260 -0.65 8.57 -25.99
CA SER A 260 -1.31 9.03 -27.21
C SER A 260 -1.66 10.51 -27.10
N VAL A 261 -1.69 11.21 -28.23
CA VAL A 261 -2.21 12.58 -28.30
C VAL A 261 -3.71 12.48 -28.60
N ASN A 262 -4.53 12.83 -27.63
CA ASN A 262 -5.97 12.97 -27.78
C ASN A 262 -6.28 14.30 -28.49
N GLY A 263 -7.38 14.39 -29.22
CA GLY A 263 -7.79 15.63 -29.90
C GLY A 263 -7.68 15.62 -31.41
N LEU A 264 -7.03 14.62 -32.03
CA LEU A 264 -7.42 14.21 -33.39
C LEU A 264 -8.74 13.43 -33.37
N TRP A 265 -8.94 12.61 -32.34
CA TRP A 265 -10.16 11.83 -32.11
C TRP A 265 -10.46 11.78 -30.60
N PRO A 266 -11.62 12.28 -30.12
CA PRO A 266 -11.98 12.19 -28.71
C PRO A 266 -12.33 10.75 -28.32
N GLY A 267 -11.71 10.25 -27.24
CA GLY A 267 -12.18 9.04 -26.56
C GLY A 267 -11.99 7.72 -27.30
N ASP A 268 -11.01 7.62 -28.21
CA ASP A 268 -10.86 6.49 -29.12
C ASP A 268 -10.74 5.13 -28.38
N PRO A 269 -11.75 4.23 -28.45
CA PRO A 269 -11.64 2.84 -28.00
C PRO A 269 -10.46 2.13 -28.67
N ASN A 270 -10.08 2.56 -29.88
CA ASN A 270 -8.94 2.01 -30.60
C ASN A 270 -7.62 2.28 -29.88
N PHE A 271 -7.48 3.33 -29.07
CA PHE A 271 -6.22 3.52 -28.32
C PHE A 271 -6.04 2.48 -27.22
N THR A 272 -7.13 2.12 -26.53
CA THR A 272 -7.08 1.08 -25.48
C THR A 272 -6.84 -0.29 -26.11
N VAL A 273 -7.55 -0.61 -27.20
CA VAL A 273 -7.35 -1.86 -27.94
C VAL A 273 -5.96 -1.93 -28.56
N SER A 274 -5.48 -0.84 -29.17
CA SER A 274 -4.11 -0.76 -29.71
C SER A 274 -3.08 -0.93 -28.61
N SER A 275 -3.35 -0.39 -27.42
CA SER A 275 -2.48 -0.57 -26.25
C SER A 275 -2.41 -2.04 -25.84
N PHE A 276 -3.55 -2.73 -25.74
CA PHE A 276 -3.55 -4.18 -25.47
C PHE A 276 -2.82 -4.96 -26.57
N ALA A 277 -3.11 -4.69 -27.84
CA ALA A 277 -2.49 -5.36 -28.97
C ALA A 277 -0.96 -5.22 -28.97
N ARG A 278 -0.46 -4.00 -28.71
CA ARG A 278 0.98 -3.72 -28.56
C ARG A 278 1.57 -4.48 -27.38
N CYS A 279 0.95 -4.39 -26.20
CA CYS A 279 1.41 -5.10 -25.01
C CYS A 279 1.50 -6.62 -25.23
N LEU A 280 0.46 -7.23 -25.80
CA LEU A 280 0.43 -8.67 -26.07
C LEU A 280 1.48 -9.07 -27.11
N ARG A 281 1.66 -8.28 -28.17
CA ARG A 281 2.74 -8.50 -29.15
C ARG A 281 4.12 -8.40 -28.52
N ASP A 282 4.35 -7.40 -27.68
CA ASP A 282 5.66 -7.23 -27.03
C ASP A 282 5.95 -8.34 -26.02
N LEU A 283 4.91 -8.90 -25.40
CA LEU A 283 5.07 -10.12 -24.61
C LEU A 283 5.46 -11.32 -25.48
N GLU A 284 4.95 -11.46 -26.71
CA GLU A 284 5.35 -12.52 -27.66
C GLU A 284 6.81 -12.41 -28.11
N PHE A 285 7.28 -11.17 -28.29
CA PHE A 285 8.60 -10.83 -28.80
C PHE A 285 9.45 -10.15 -27.73
N VAL A 286 9.99 -10.94 -26.79
CA VAL A 286 10.85 -10.43 -25.71
C VAL A 286 12.17 -9.93 -26.30
N PRO A 287 12.48 -8.62 -26.21
CA PRO A 287 13.78 -8.10 -26.63
C PRO A 287 14.87 -8.48 -25.60
N ASP A 288 16.08 -8.79 -26.08
CA ASP A 288 17.24 -9.14 -25.25
C ASP A 288 17.86 -7.93 -24.50
N CYS A 289 17.30 -6.72 -24.59
CA CYS A 289 17.83 -5.56 -23.88
C CYS A 289 17.25 -5.44 -22.46
N GLY A 290 18.13 -5.39 -21.46
CA GLY A 290 17.82 -5.36 -20.02
C GLY A 290 17.04 -4.14 -19.50
N ASP A 291 16.44 -3.34 -20.37
CA ASP A 291 15.51 -2.27 -20.01
C ASP A 291 14.07 -2.80 -20.14
N HIS A 292 13.62 -3.45 -19.06
CA HIS A 292 12.36 -4.19 -18.93
C HIS A 292 11.08 -3.33 -18.90
N THR A 293 11.11 -2.13 -19.47
CA THR A 293 9.96 -1.23 -19.60
C THR A 293 9.51 -1.23 -21.05
N GLY A 294 8.45 -1.97 -21.38
CA GLY A 294 8.05 -2.33 -22.75
C GLY A 294 7.68 -1.20 -23.73
N ASP A 295 7.98 0.07 -23.45
CA ASP A 295 7.90 1.17 -24.44
C ASP A 295 8.70 2.43 -24.04
N LEU A 296 9.24 2.53 -22.82
CA LEU A 296 10.07 3.68 -22.40
C LEU A 296 11.45 3.68 -23.06
N SER A 297 11.93 2.52 -23.53
CA SER A 297 13.24 2.35 -24.17
C SER A 297 13.17 2.07 -25.68
N ARG A 298 11.96 1.85 -26.25
CA ARG A 298 11.80 1.52 -27.67
C ARG A 298 11.51 2.77 -28.50
N THR A 299 12.36 2.98 -29.49
CA THR A 299 12.37 4.04 -30.52
C THR A 299 11.16 4.08 -31.45
N THR A 300 10.10 3.31 -31.19
CA THR A 300 8.88 3.22 -32.02
C THR A 300 7.66 3.89 -31.41
N SER A 301 7.74 4.38 -30.17
CA SER A 301 6.70 5.24 -29.60
C SER A 301 6.80 6.64 -30.20
N ASN A 302 5.76 7.46 -30.03
CA ASN A 302 5.76 8.88 -30.37
C ASN A 302 6.82 9.70 -29.59
N ILE A 303 7.79 9.06 -28.92
CA ILE A 303 8.92 9.72 -28.22
C ILE A 303 9.67 10.68 -29.14
N PRO A 304 10.00 10.37 -30.42
CA PRO A 304 10.61 11.36 -31.31
C PRO A 304 9.70 12.58 -31.52
N LEU A 305 8.40 12.37 -31.72
CA LEU A 305 7.43 13.47 -31.83
C LEU A 305 7.37 14.30 -30.53
N PHE A 306 7.33 13.66 -29.37
CA PHE A 306 7.35 14.34 -28.08
C PHE A 306 8.68 15.06 -27.81
N SER A 307 9.81 14.45 -28.16
CA SER A 307 11.14 15.06 -28.08
C SER A 307 11.27 16.26 -29.02
N SER A 308 10.73 16.19 -30.23
CA SER A 308 10.68 17.32 -31.17
C SER A 308 9.71 18.41 -30.74
N LEU A 309 8.59 18.07 -30.08
CA LEU A 309 7.65 19.05 -29.50
C LEU A 309 8.22 19.74 -28.25
N LEU A 310 9.10 19.06 -27.52
CA LEU A 310 9.79 19.60 -26.34
C LEU A 310 11.03 20.43 -26.71
N ASP A 311 11.56 20.27 -27.92
CA ASP A 311 12.58 21.14 -28.48
C ASP A 311 11.95 22.47 -28.91
N GLN A 312 12.04 23.46 -28.03
CA GLN A 312 11.48 24.80 -28.24
C GLN A 312 12.00 25.48 -29.51
N SER A 313 13.20 25.13 -29.98
CA SER A 313 13.78 25.69 -31.20
C SER A 313 13.12 25.16 -32.48
N ALA A 314 12.80 23.86 -32.50
CA ALA A 314 12.08 23.22 -33.60
C ALA A 314 10.60 23.63 -33.64
N PHE A 315 9.95 23.78 -32.49
CA PHE A 315 8.55 24.20 -32.40
C PHE A 315 8.33 25.61 -32.96
N ILE A 316 9.22 26.56 -32.64
CA ILE A 316 9.17 27.93 -33.15
C ILE A 316 9.45 27.97 -34.66
N ALA A 317 10.39 27.15 -35.16
CA ALA A 317 10.68 27.06 -36.59
C ALA A 317 9.51 26.48 -37.41
N THR A 318 8.72 25.59 -36.81
CA THR A 318 7.57 24.93 -37.47
C THR A 318 6.34 25.84 -37.51
N MET A 319 6.11 26.63 -36.45
CA MET A 319 4.97 27.57 -36.35
C MET A 319 5.19 28.90 -37.10
N GLY A 320 6.44 29.23 -37.46
CA GLY A 320 6.79 30.45 -38.19
C GLY A 320 6.63 30.36 -39.72
N ARG A 321 6.25 29.20 -40.27
CA ARG A 321 5.92 29.04 -41.69
C ARG A 321 4.42 28.87 -41.86
N GLU A 322 3.72 29.97 -42.10
CA GLU A 322 2.39 29.91 -42.69
C GLU A 322 2.50 29.29 -44.08
N GLY A 323 2.05 28.04 -44.21
CA GLY A 323 1.92 27.36 -45.50
C GLY A 323 2.71 26.05 -45.60
N ALA A 324 1.96 24.96 -45.76
CA ALA A 324 2.37 23.61 -46.14
C ALA A 324 3.34 22.88 -45.19
N ILE A 325 2.83 21.84 -44.53
CA ILE A 325 3.65 20.76 -43.98
C ILE A 325 4.27 20.03 -45.18
N ASP A 326 5.51 20.39 -45.51
CA ASP A 326 6.28 19.67 -46.53
C ASP A 326 6.89 18.41 -45.90
N SER A 327 6.66 17.27 -46.55
CA SER A 327 7.03 15.92 -46.10
C SER A 327 8.55 15.68 -46.02
N THR A 328 9.35 16.67 -46.40
CA THR A 328 10.80 16.60 -46.55
C THR A 328 11.58 16.86 -45.25
N TYR A 329 10.96 17.45 -44.22
CA TYR A 329 11.66 17.80 -42.98
C TYR A 329 12.09 16.58 -42.14
N PHE A 330 11.40 15.44 -42.27
CA PHE A 330 11.77 14.19 -41.60
C PHE A 330 12.97 13.48 -42.24
N GLN A 331 13.39 13.85 -43.45
CA GLN A 331 14.51 13.20 -44.14
C GLN A 331 15.89 13.81 -43.83
N GLN A 332 15.97 15.06 -43.35
CA GLN A 332 17.26 15.78 -43.29
C GLN A 332 18.00 15.70 -41.94
N HIS A 333 17.35 15.29 -40.84
CA HIS A 333 18.00 15.16 -39.52
C HIS A 333 18.39 13.73 -39.13
N GLY A 334 18.45 12.79 -40.09
CA GLY A 334 18.85 11.39 -39.88
C GLY A 334 20.35 11.08 -39.90
N ASN A 335 21.23 12.04 -40.18
CA ASN A 335 22.67 11.80 -40.41
C ASN A 335 23.58 12.29 -39.27
N GLY A 336 23.23 11.96 -38.03
CA GLY A 336 24.17 12.03 -36.90
C GLY A 336 24.91 10.69 -36.76
N ASN A 337 26.21 10.67 -37.02
CA ASN A 337 27.11 9.53 -36.78
C ASN A 337 26.93 8.98 -35.34
N MET A 338 26.28 7.82 -35.20
CA MET A 338 26.30 7.04 -33.97
C MET A 338 27.54 6.12 -33.95
N PRO A 339 28.24 6.00 -32.81
CA PRO A 339 29.38 5.10 -32.68
C PRO A 339 28.92 3.65 -32.81
N SER A 340 29.59 2.87 -33.65
CA SER A 340 29.31 1.45 -33.89
C SER A 340 29.65 0.60 -32.67
N ALA A 341 28.71 0.46 -31.74
CA ALA A 341 28.76 -0.61 -30.75
C ALA A 341 28.36 -1.93 -31.41
N ARG A 342 29.35 -2.75 -31.78
CA ARG A 342 29.16 -4.17 -32.12
C ARG A 342 28.72 -4.93 -30.86
N ASN A 343 27.45 -4.80 -30.49
CA ASN A 343 26.81 -5.77 -29.62
C ASN A 343 26.18 -6.84 -30.51
N SER A 344 26.56 -8.10 -30.31
CA SER A 344 25.96 -9.23 -31.01
C SER A 344 24.47 -9.29 -30.66
N VAL A 345 23.62 -8.74 -31.53
CA VAL A 345 22.17 -8.82 -31.41
C VAL A 345 21.79 -10.28 -31.62
N ARG A 346 21.53 -11.01 -30.53
CA ARG A 346 20.82 -12.28 -30.60
C ARG A 346 19.40 -12.00 -31.08
N SER A 347 18.89 -12.86 -31.95
CA SER A 347 17.55 -12.72 -32.53
C SER A 347 16.48 -12.82 -31.44
N PRO A 348 15.43 -11.97 -31.49
CA PRO A 348 14.36 -12.00 -30.50
C PRO A 348 13.74 -13.40 -30.45
N THR A 349 13.61 -13.95 -29.24
CA THR A 349 13.00 -15.27 -29.06
C THR A 349 11.50 -15.13 -29.09
N PHE A 350 10.87 -15.70 -30.13
CA PHE A 350 9.41 -15.79 -30.18
C PHE A 350 8.95 -16.81 -29.16
N LYS A 351 8.07 -16.39 -28.24
CA LYS A 351 7.42 -17.30 -27.31
C LYS A 351 5.91 -17.10 -27.41
N LYS A 352 5.16 -18.18 -27.63
CA LYS A 352 3.70 -18.11 -27.77
C LYS A 352 3.04 -17.59 -26.50
N LEU A 353 1.98 -16.77 -26.60
CA LEU A 353 1.26 -16.31 -25.41
C LEU A 353 0.57 -17.47 -24.66
N PRO A 354 0.40 -17.35 -23.33
CA PRO A 354 -0.38 -18.31 -22.56
C PRO A 354 -1.83 -18.32 -23.04
N PRO A 355 -2.49 -19.48 -23.19
CA PRO A 355 -3.82 -19.59 -23.80
C PRO A 355 -4.95 -18.90 -23.01
N VAL A 356 -4.70 -18.49 -21.77
CA VAL A 356 -5.70 -17.85 -20.90
C VAL A 356 -5.23 -16.48 -20.43
N LEU A 357 -5.94 -15.42 -20.82
CA LEU A 357 -5.74 -14.06 -20.33
C LEU A 357 -6.78 -13.71 -19.26
N MET A 358 -6.29 -13.21 -18.13
CA MET A 358 -7.09 -12.72 -17.01
C MET A 358 -6.90 -11.21 -16.92
N LEU A 359 -7.88 -10.47 -17.42
CA LEU A 359 -7.83 -9.03 -17.61
C LEU A 359 -8.60 -8.28 -16.51
N GLN A 360 -7.91 -7.38 -15.82
CA GLN A 360 -8.51 -6.39 -14.95
C GLN A 360 -8.56 -5.03 -15.67
N MET A 361 -9.74 -4.44 -15.76
CA MET A 361 -9.90 -3.09 -16.28
C MET A 361 -10.22 -2.12 -15.16
N ASP A 362 -9.29 -1.24 -14.83
CA ASP A 362 -9.52 -0.12 -13.93
C ASP A 362 -9.94 1.14 -14.71
N ASN A 363 -10.80 1.96 -14.12
CA ASN A 363 -11.36 3.24 -14.64
C ASN A 363 -12.04 3.25 -16.02
N SER A 364 -11.98 2.16 -16.80
CA SER A 364 -12.48 2.13 -18.18
C SER A 364 -14.01 2.16 -18.27
N ALA A 365 -14.71 1.70 -17.23
CA ALA A 365 -16.17 1.73 -17.16
C ALA A 365 -16.76 3.11 -16.83
N LYS A 366 -15.97 4.04 -16.29
CA LYS A 366 -16.42 5.42 -16.03
C LYS A 366 -16.48 6.24 -17.32
N ASP A 367 -15.53 6.03 -18.22
CA ASP A 367 -15.46 6.73 -19.51
C ASP A 367 -16.30 6.02 -20.58
N ASN A 368 -16.42 4.69 -20.52
CA ASN A 368 -17.16 3.89 -21.49
C ASN A 368 -18.39 3.26 -20.82
N SER A 369 -19.49 4.00 -20.78
CA SER A 369 -20.82 3.51 -20.36
C SER A 369 -21.41 2.43 -21.28
N ALA A 370 -20.70 2.02 -22.34
CA ALA A 370 -21.18 1.07 -23.32
C ALA A 370 -20.74 -0.36 -22.99
N SER A 371 -21.72 -1.24 -22.73
CA SER A 371 -21.56 -2.70 -22.75
C SER A 371 -20.87 -3.22 -24.03
N GLY A 372 -20.96 -2.46 -25.13
CA GLY A 372 -20.28 -2.75 -26.40
C GLY A 372 -18.74 -2.72 -26.33
N PHE A 373 -18.14 -1.99 -25.40
CA PHE A 373 -16.68 -1.92 -25.27
C PHE A 373 -16.06 -3.26 -24.84
N PHE A 374 -16.71 -3.97 -23.91
CA PHE A 374 -16.27 -5.30 -23.48
C PHE A 374 -16.42 -6.33 -24.60
N MET A 375 -17.52 -6.27 -25.35
CA MET A 375 -17.75 -7.13 -26.52
C MET A 375 -16.73 -6.85 -27.63
N PHE A 376 -16.34 -5.59 -27.81
CA PHE A 376 -15.33 -5.19 -28.80
C PHE A 376 -13.93 -5.66 -28.42
N ILE A 377 -13.52 -5.55 -27.14
CA ILE A 377 -12.25 -6.14 -26.67
C ILE A 377 -12.27 -7.64 -26.84
N PHE A 378 -13.36 -8.32 -26.48
CA PHE A 378 -13.49 -9.76 -26.65
C PHE A 378 -13.35 -10.16 -28.12
N SER A 379 -14.01 -9.45 -29.02
CA SER A 379 -13.92 -9.65 -30.48
C SER A 379 -12.53 -9.38 -31.02
N ALA A 380 -11.89 -8.26 -30.64
CA ALA A 380 -10.55 -7.90 -31.08
C ALA A 380 -9.49 -8.89 -30.56
N CYS A 381 -9.56 -9.33 -29.31
CA CYS A 381 -8.66 -10.35 -28.79
C CYS A 381 -8.89 -11.71 -29.47
N TRP A 382 -10.14 -12.06 -29.77
CA TRP A 382 -10.49 -13.31 -30.46
C TRP A 382 -9.98 -13.34 -31.90
N THR A 383 -10.08 -12.23 -32.63
CA THR A 383 -9.59 -12.15 -34.02
C THR A 383 -8.06 -12.06 -34.10
N MET A 384 -7.41 -11.44 -33.11
CA MET A 384 -5.95 -11.33 -33.09
C MET A 384 -5.25 -12.60 -32.58
N PHE A 385 -5.90 -13.41 -31.75
CA PHE A 385 -5.27 -14.59 -31.13
C PHE A 385 -6.18 -15.82 -31.21
N VAL A 386 -5.88 -16.72 -32.16
CA VAL A 386 -6.60 -17.99 -32.31
C VAL A 386 -6.33 -18.89 -31.09
N ASN A 387 -7.40 -19.37 -30.44
CA ASN A 387 -7.38 -20.19 -29.20
C ASN A 387 -7.05 -19.44 -27.90
N PHE A 388 -7.46 -18.18 -27.76
CA PHE A 388 -7.21 -17.36 -26.57
C PHE A 388 -8.48 -17.16 -25.73
N GLN A 389 -8.48 -17.65 -24.48
CA GLN A 389 -9.60 -17.46 -23.55
C GLN A 389 -9.40 -16.19 -22.73
N VAL A 390 -10.34 -15.25 -22.80
CA VAL A 390 -10.27 -13.98 -22.05
C VAL A 390 -11.26 -13.99 -20.89
N TYR A 391 -10.76 -13.79 -19.67
CA TYR A 391 -11.56 -13.63 -18.45
C TYR A 391 -11.43 -12.20 -17.95
N ILE A 392 -12.53 -11.43 -18.05
CA ILE A 392 -12.57 -10.04 -17.59
C ILE A 392 -13.14 -9.99 -16.17
N PHE A 393 -12.49 -9.25 -15.28
CA PHE A 393 -13.00 -8.97 -13.94
C PHE A 393 -12.82 -7.49 -13.60
N VAL A 394 -13.76 -6.95 -12.80
CA VAL A 394 -13.85 -5.52 -12.47
C VAL A 394 -13.69 -5.31 -10.97
N ILE A 395 -12.91 -4.29 -10.58
CA ILE A 395 -12.67 -3.87 -9.19
C ILE A 395 -13.61 -2.78 -8.73
#